data_AF-A0A7U3Z2P8-F1
#
_entry.id   AF-A0A7U3Z2P8-F1
#
_cell.length_a   1.000
_cell.length_b   1.000
_cell.length_c   1.000
_cell.angle_alpha   90.00
_cell.angle_beta   90.00
_cell.angle_gamma   90.00
#
_symmetry.space_group_name_H-M   'P 1'
#
loop_
_entity.id
_entity.type
_entity.pdbx_description
1 polymer ?
#
loop_
_entity_poly.entity_id
_entity_poly.type
_entity_poly.pdbx_seq_one_letter_code
_entity_poly.pdbx_strand_id
1 'polypeptide(L)'
;MSNNGLPVTDVVGVSVTLGQRRTAGASSGDAYAEAAQGSAISAAGSASAAKQAELGAVEAAQGINEKAEQVSIDADRAETAAENAQNIADANTYYVTSEDPDGTIAGLAGTPDGKSFRVAIQDATLSVVAFNYYLNKGGVAEFITSYPNKRYLDMVSALATSTDTRTQGLRMESESVYPGEWLTEDGDGLLFFGFDGTTNVPGGVVTKSVETKKITAVSEPDDLYPLAELTLDDDVLFATDPTTGRKIYMGEPLHNHRGPLAGDCFVIGDSLAAYGVAWSEDNNTGENRAPCLNDKGFYTWAMMQSLGRIRVTGISATGGYTVSEVWASHLFNAIAAKPTFCPVMCGRNDILQGIDLDEVTIPAFEMIFLQLRWAGIIPVVCTMAAQANGSDDGRRTNEHKLNNWLRAYARRYRLPLVDFHRYTVDPTTGSWLPGYNRDASHPTGEGAKAMGKAMVDGLLQWTATTFPPRADEQIAAGLTANLLANPLFLNNDGTNPTDWTITTVGTASISQDPAVKGNVWNLSNHAASLVVTAVPGKRYQFGVLMKTAGSNLFECYALSGGGSSTTHLAGVRKWGTPTDGWVYFCYEFVVPESVPTITLKVNAAASQCSIAEINLIEITEIE
;
A
#
# COMPACT_ATOMS: atom_id res chain seq x y z
N MET A 1 -6.65 -10.32 90.38
CA MET A 1 -8.09 -10.60 90.15
C MET A 1 -8.30 -10.76 88.65
N SER A 2 -9.29 -11.57 88.25
CA SER A 2 -9.69 -11.92 86.87
C SER A 2 -8.64 -12.70 86.05
N ASN A 3 -8.80 -14.02 85.92
CA ASN A 3 -9.58 -14.74 84.89
C ASN A 3 -8.88 -14.75 83.52
N ASN A 4 -8.53 -15.95 83.05
CA ASN A 4 -8.53 -16.45 81.67
C ASN A 4 -7.90 -17.86 81.74
N GLY A 5 -8.67 -18.95 81.62
CA GLY A 5 -9.31 -19.34 80.37
C GLY A 5 -8.24 -20.04 79.52
N LEU A 6 -8.32 -21.35 79.22
CA LEU A 6 -9.27 -21.92 78.23
C LEU A 6 -9.50 -20.94 77.07
N PRO A 7 -9.63 -21.37 75.79
CA PRO A 7 -10.13 -22.67 75.33
C PRO A 7 -9.31 -23.14 74.10
N VAL A 8 -9.59 -24.22 73.36
CA VAL A 8 -10.70 -24.39 72.42
C VAL A 8 -10.80 -25.89 72.07
N THR A 9 -12.01 -26.39 72.26
CA THR A 9 -12.64 -27.56 71.63
C THR A 9 -12.70 -27.42 70.11
N ASP A 10 -12.48 -28.50 69.37
CA ASP A 10 -13.23 -28.92 68.15
C ASP A 10 -12.44 -30.09 67.53
N VAL A 11 -12.87 -31.35 67.64
CA VAL A 11 -13.91 -32.03 66.84
C VAL A 11 -13.68 -31.92 65.33
N VAL A 12 -13.42 -33.07 64.70
CA VAL A 12 -13.94 -33.65 63.42
C VAL A 12 -12.86 -34.66 62.98
N GLY A 13 -13.09 -35.98 63.02
CA GLY A 13 -13.67 -36.75 61.91
C GLY A 13 -12.67 -36.81 60.73
N VAL A 14 -12.22 -37.95 60.22
CA VAL A 14 -13.02 -39.01 59.59
C VAL A 14 -12.18 -40.29 59.45
N SER A 15 -12.90 -41.41 59.52
CA SER A 15 -12.60 -42.82 59.28
C SER A 15 -11.90 -43.15 57.94
N VAL A 16 -11.33 -44.37 57.81
CA VAL A 16 -11.92 -45.52 57.08
C VAL A 16 -11.04 -46.80 57.25
N THR A 17 -11.75 -47.88 57.63
CA THR A 17 -11.61 -49.36 57.48
C THR A 17 -10.78 -49.89 56.28
N LEU A 18 -10.31 -51.15 56.13
CA LEU A 18 -10.69 -52.51 56.59
C LEU A 18 -9.53 -53.47 56.20
N GLY A 19 -9.25 -54.53 56.96
CA GLY A 19 -8.39 -55.65 56.52
C GLY A 19 -8.70 -56.97 57.25
N GLN A 20 -8.98 -58.04 56.50
CA GLN A 20 -9.25 -59.41 57.02
C GLN A 20 -8.01 -60.34 56.96
N ARG A 21 -7.79 -61.10 58.07
CA ARG A 21 -7.14 -62.45 58.29
C ARG A 21 -5.60 -62.64 58.13
N ARG A 22 -4.81 -63.43 58.92
CA ARG A 22 -4.95 -64.48 60.02
C ARG A 22 -3.58 -64.90 60.71
N THR A 23 -3.63 -65.76 61.78
CA THR A 23 -2.71 -66.91 62.28
C THR A 23 -1.74 -66.86 63.54
N ALA A 24 -1.43 -68.04 64.20
CA ALA A 24 -0.93 -68.30 65.61
C ALA A 24 0.06 -69.55 65.90
N GLY A 25 0.81 -69.66 67.06
CA GLY A 25 1.21 -70.91 67.89
C GLY A 25 2.68 -71.29 68.47
N ALA A 26 2.83 -71.78 69.77
CA ALA A 26 3.70 -72.84 70.53
C ALA A 26 5.22 -72.76 71.10
N SER A 27 5.69 -73.63 72.10
CA SER A 27 6.93 -73.60 73.01
C SER A 27 7.71 -74.91 73.52
N SER A 28 9.01 -74.82 73.98
CA SER A 28 9.69 -75.35 75.25
C SER A 28 11.15 -75.92 75.23
N GLY A 29 11.75 -76.30 74.08
CA GLY A 29 13.22 -76.45 73.96
C GLY A 29 13.97 -75.11 74.01
N ASP A 30 13.17 -74.06 73.97
CA ASP A 30 13.55 -72.66 73.85
C ASP A 30 14.21 -72.13 75.12
N ALA A 31 13.89 -72.64 76.32
CA ALA A 31 14.28 -71.98 77.57
C ALA A 31 15.80 -72.00 77.89
N TYR A 32 16.52 -73.10 77.60
CA TYR A 32 17.98 -73.13 77.80
C TYR A 32 18.74 -72.46 76.65
N ALA A 33 18.18 -72.51 75.44
CA ALA A 33 18.66 -71.73 74.30
C ALA A 33 18.51 -70.23 74.59
N GLU A 34 17.38 -69.81 75.16
CA GLU A 34 17.08 -68.43 75.55
C GLU A 34 18.04 -67.89 76.63
N ALA A 35 18.44 -68.70 77.61
CA ALA A 35 19.39 -68.27 78.65
C ALA A 35 20.83 -68.10 78.12
N ALA A 36 21.29 -69.03 77.27
CA ALA A 36 22.58 -68.91 76.60
C ALA A 36 22.58 -67.77 75.57
N GLN A 37 21.47 -67.59 74.85
CA GLN A 37 21.23 -66.48 73.93
C GLN A 37 21.18 -65.16 74.70
N GLY A 38 20.54 -65.10 75.86
CA GLY A 38 20.51 -63.92 76.74
C GLY A 38 21.91 -63.51 77.21
N SER A 39 22.74 -64.48 77.63
CA SER A 39 24.13 -64.22 78.04
C SER A 39 25.01 -63.79 76.86
N ALA A 40 24.81 -64.39 75.68
CA ALA A 40 25.49 -63.99 74.44
C ALA A 40 25.06 -62.59 73.97
N ILE A 41 23.79 -62.23 74.11
CA ILE A 41 23.25 -60.90 73.81
C ILE A 41 23.81 -59.87 74.79
N SER A 42 23.90 -60.18 76.09
CA SER A 42 24.52 -59.27 77.06
C SER A 42 26.01 -59.08 76.80
N ALA A 43 26.76 -60.14 76.49
CA ALA A 43 28.18 -60.04 76.13
C ALA A 43 28.37 -59.25 74.81
N ALA A 44 27.51 -59.46 73.82
CA ALA A 44 27.49 -58.68 72.59
C ALA A 44 27.15 -57.20 72.86
N GLY A 45 26.20 -56.92 73.75
CA GLY A 45 25.84 -55.56 74.18
C GLY A 45 27.00 -54.85 74.86
N SER A 46 27.71 -55.52 75.77
CA SER A 46 28.90 -54.98 76.42
C SER A 46 30.06 -54.77 75.44
N ALA A 47 30.28 -55.67 74.49
CA ALA A 47 31.28 -55.49 73.43
C ALA A 47 30.94 -54.31 72.49
N SER A 48 29.64 -54.12 72.20
CA SER A 48 29.15 -52.99 71.40
C SER A 48 29.36 -51.66 72.12
N ALA A 49 29.07 -51.61 73.42
CA ALA A 49 29.27 -50.42 74.24
C ALA A 49 30.76 -50.09 74.40
N ALA A 50 31.63 -51.09 74.56
CA ALA A 50 33.09 -50.89 74.59
C ALA A 50 33.61 -50.33 73.26
N LYS A 51 33.10 -50.82 72.12
CA LYS A 51 33.49 -50.32 70.79
C LYS A 51 32.98 -48.90 70.51
N GLN A 52 31.79 -48.54 71.01
CA GLN A 52 31.30 -47.15 70.95
C GLN A 52 32.13 -46.21 71.83
N ALA A 53 32.55 -46.66 73.02
CA ALA A 53 33.43 -45.87 73.89
C ALA A 53 34.82 -45.68 73.27
N GLU A 54 35.36 -46.70 72.59
CA GLU A 54 36.62 -46.61 71.85
C GLU A 54 36.51 -45.64 70.66
N LEU A 55 35.44 -45.70 69.87
CA LEU A 55 35.18 -44.75 68.79
C LEU A 55 35.05 -43.31 69.32
N GLY A 56 34.32 -43.10 70.43
CA GLY A 56 34.20 -41.78 71.05
C GLY A 56 35.53 -41.26 71.62
N ALA A 57 36.41 -42.14 72.10
CA ALA A 57 37.75 -41.75 72.55
C ALA A 57 38.68 -41.38 71.38
N VAL A 58 38.55 -42.06 70.24
CA VAL A 58 39.30 -41.73 69.01
C VAL A 58 38.82 -40.40 68.42
N GLU A 59 37.50 -40.16 68.36
CA GLU A 59 36.94 -38.87 67.93
C GLU A 59 37.37 -37.73 68.87
N ALA A 60 37.39 -37.96 70.18
CA ALA A 60 37.88 -36.97 71.14
C ALA A 60 39.39 -36.69 70.97
N ALA A 61 40.20 -37.70 70.68
CA ALA A 61 41.63 -37.55 70.43
C ALA A 61 41.91 -36.82 69.11
N GLN A 62 41.16 -37.09 68.04
CA GLN A 62 41.23 -36.35 66.78
C GLN A 62 40.84 -34.89 66.96
N GLY A 63 39.74 -34.60 67.68
CA GLY A 63 39.32 -33.23 67.97
C GLY A 63 40.29 -32.43 68.86
N ILE A 64 41.15 -33.09 69.64
CA ILE A 64 42.24 -32.43 70.37
C ILE A 64 43.43 -32.12 69.45
N ASN A 65 43.76 -33.03 68.52
CA ASN A 65 44.85 -32.81 67.57
C ASN A 65 44.52 -31.72 66.53
N GLU A 66 43.28 -31.67 66.03
CA GLU A 66 42.81 -30.60 65.15
C GLU A 66 42.81 -29.24 65.85
N LYS A 67 42.46 -29.20 67.14
CA LYS A 67 42.54 -27.97 67.95
C LYS A 67 43.98 -27.52 68.19
N ALA A 68 44.93 -28.45 68.30
CA ALA A 68 46.34 -28.11 68.50
C ALA A 68 46.97 -27.51 67.22
N GLU A 69 46.64 -28.03 66.04
CA GLU A 69 47.04 -27.43 64.76
C GLU A 69 46.34 -26.08 64.52
N GLN A 70 45.05 -25.96 64.85
CA GLN A 70 44.31 -24.70 64.75
C GLN A 70 44.91 -23.61 65.65
N VAL A 71 45.37 -23.95 66.86
CA VAL A 71 46.02 -22.99 67.77
C VAL A 71 47.36 -22.48 67.20
N SER A 72 48.12 -23.32 66.49
CA SER A 72 49.34 -22.87 65.80
C SER A 72 49.02 -21.93 64.64
N ILE A 73 48.00 -22.24 63.84
CA ILE A 73 47.54 -21.39 62.73
C ILE A 73 46.94 -20.08 63.24
N ASP A 74 46.23 -20.12 64.37
CA ASP A 74 45.66 -18.93 65.01
C ASP A 74 46.76 -18.06 65.64
N ALA A 75 47.85 -18.64 66.13
CA ALA A 75 49.02 -17.90 66.60
C ALA A 75 49.75 -17.18 65.45
N ASP A 76 50.00 -17.87 64.33
CA ASP A 76 50.62 -17.27 63.14
C ASP A 76 49.70 -16.21 62.49
N ARG A 77 48.38 -16.44 62.50
CA ARG A 77 47.37 -15.45 62.10
C ARG A 77 47.29 -14.28 63.08
N ALA A 78 47.48 -14.50 64.38
CA ALA A 78 47.48 -13.44 65.38
C ALA A 78 48.73 -12.56 65.27
N GLU A 79 49.89 -13.14 64.94
CA GLU A 79 51.13 -12.39 64.66
C GLU A 79 51.01 -11.60 63.35
N THR A 80 50.49 -12.23 62.28
CA THR A 80 50.17 -11.54 61.01
C THR A 80 49.08 -10.48 61.18
N ALA A 81 48.09 -10.72 62.05
CA ALA A 81 47.04 -9.75 62.39
C ALA A 81 47.56 -8.63 63.29
N ALA A 82 48.57 -8.86 64.13
CA ALA A 82 49.26 -7.83 64.90
C ALA A 82 50.14 -6.95 64.00
N GLU A 83 50.87 -7.54 63.05
CA GLU A 83 51.63 -6.79 62.03
C GLU A 83 50.71 -6.02 61.07
N ASN A 84 49.56 -6.60 60.68
CA ASN A 84 48.53 -5.89 59.91
C ASN A 84 47.79 -4.85 60.74
N ALA A 85 47.55 -5.06 62.03
CA ALA A 85 46.97 -4.06 62.92
C ALA A 85 47.93 -2.89 63.15
N GLN A 86 49.25 -3.14 63.18
CA GLN A 86 50.26 -2.09 63.22
C GLN A 86 50.34 -1.30 61.89
N ASN A 87 50.05 -1.93 60.75
CA ASN A 87 49.99 -1.28 59.43
C ASN A 87 48.62 -0.63 59.08
N ILE A 88 47.53 -1.05 59.73
CA ILE A 88 46.18 -0.45 59.61
C ILE A 88 45.96 0.67 60.66
N ALA A 89 46.68 0.65 61.79
CA ALA A 89 46.65 1.69 62.82
C ALA A 89 47.28 3.04 62.38
N ASP A 90 47.89 3.12 61.19
CA ASP A 90 48.35 4.37 60.57
C ASP A 90 47.33 4.97 59.57
N ALA A 91 46.07 4.52 59.58
CA ALA A 91 44.99 5.16 58.81
C ALA A 91 44.47 6.45 59.47
N ASN A 92 45.35 7.43 59.66
CA ASN A 92 45.04 8.82 60.04
C ASN A 92 44.33 9.55 58.88
N THR A 93 43.11 9.11 58.53
CA THR A 93 42.30 9.70 57.46
C THR A 93 41.23 10.62 58.05
N TYR A 94 41.29 11.89 57.69
CA TYR A 94 40.36 12.93 58.14
C TYR A 94 39.53 13.43 56.96
N TYR A 95 38.41 14.09 57.25
CA TYR A 95 37.48 14.59 56.24
C TYR A 95 37.32 16.10 56.40
N VAL A 96 37.17 16.80 55.28
CA VAL A 96 36.84 18.21 55.30
C VAL A 96 35.44 18.42 55.88
N THR A 97 35.28 19.45 56.70
CA THR A 97 33.96 19.89 57.21
C THR A 97 33.81 21.40 57.01
N SER A 98 32.63 21.95 57.30
CA SER A 98 32.44 23.42 57.26
C SER A 98 33.33 24.16 58.26
N GLU A 99 33.67 23.51 59.39
CA GLU A 99 34.51 24.07 60.45
C GLU A 99 36.00 23.72 60.30
N ASP A 100 36.32 22.72 59.46
CA ASP A 100 37.68 22.28 59.12
C ASP A 100 37.79 22.07 57.59
N PRO A 101 37.79 23.16 56.80
CA PRO A 101 37.61 23.11 55.34
C PRO A 101 38.76 22.45 54.58
N ASP A 102 39.92 22.29 55.20
CA ASP A 102 41.06 21.55 54.66
C ASP A 102 41.38 20.25 55.42
N GLY A 103 40.58 19.91 56.44
CA GLY A 103 40.69 18.69 57.24
C GLY A 103 41.95 18.61 58.10
N THR A 104 42.76 19.67 58.15
CA THR A 104 44.05 19.66 58.83
C THR A 104 43.93 19.90 60.33
N ILE A 105 42.85 20.53 60.81
CA ILE A 105 42.65 20.77 62.25
C ILE A 105 42.42 19.42 62.96
N ALA A 106 41.49 18.61 62.45
CA ALA A 106 41.26 17.26 62.94
C ALA A 106 42.51 16.38 62.74
N GLY A 107 43.20 16.58 61.62
CA GLY A 107 44.44 15.88 61.30
C GLY A 107 45.57 16.09 62.31
N LEU A 108 45.84 17.34 62.65
CA LEU A 108 46.86 17.71 63.63
C LEU A 108 46.51 17.29 65.04
N ALA A 109 45.23 17.39 65.42
CA ALA A 109 44.77 16.98 66.74
C ALA A 109 44.85 15.45 66.94
N GLY A 110 44.56 14.67 65.89
CA GLY A 110 44.53 13.21 65.97
C GLY A 110 45.85 12.51 65.62
N THR A 111 46.85 13.23 65.09
CA THR A 111 48.11 12.65 64.62
C THR A 111 49.28 13.14 65.48
N PRO A 112 50.09 12.26 66.10
CA PRO A 112 51.27 12.68 66.86
C PRO A 112 52.30 13.45 66.03
N ASP A 113 53.10 14.28 66.70
CA ASP A 113 54.22 14.98 66.04
C ASP A 113 55.19 14.01 65.37
N GLY A 114 55.67 14.37 64.18
CA GLY A 114 56.53 13.55 63.33
C GLY A 114 55.80 12.43 62.58
N LYS A 115 54.47 12.32 62.66
CA LYS A 115 53.67 11.32 61.94
C LYS A 115 52.85 11.94 60.81
N SER A 116 52.65 11.16 59.76
CA SER A 116 51.84 11.56 58.61
C SER A 116 50.35 11.27 58.82
N PHE A 117 49.52 12.11 58.23
CA PHE A 117 48.09 11.90 58.08
C PHE A 117 47.63 12.24 56.67
N ARG A 118 46.39 11.89 56.34
CA ARG A 118 45.78 12.24 55.06
C ARG A 118 44.37 12.80 55.25
N VAL A 119 43.97 13.69 54.36
CA VAL A 119 42.63 14.27 54.30
C VAL A 119 41.96 13.77 53.03
N ALA A 120 40.78 13.17 53.19
CA ALA A 120 39.92 12.76 52.10
C ALA A 120 39.19 13.99 51.53
N ILE A 121 39.46 14.29 50.26
CA ILE A 121 38.78 15.35 49.52
C ILE A 121 37.55 14.74 48.85
N GLN A 122 36.37 15.30 49.10
CA GLN A 122 35.11 14.82 48.55
C GLN A 122 34.58 15.76 47.46
N ASP A 123 33.86 15.21 46.48
CA ASP A 123 33.08 15.99 45.52
C ASP A 123 31.72 16.43 46.08
N ALA A 124 30.92 17.14 45.27
CA ALA A 124 29.58 17.60 45.65
C ALA A 124 28.59 16.46 45.99
N THR A 125 28.93 15.21 45.67
CA THR A 125 28.14 14.01 46.00
C THR A 125 28.64 13.29 47.26
N LEU A 126 29.58 13.90 47.99
CA LEU A 126 30.24 13.33 49.17
C LEU A 126 31.09 12.08 48.85
N SER A 127 31.40 11.83 47.59
CA SER A 127 32.32 10.76 47.18
C SER A 127 33.75 11.26 47.30
N VAL A 128 34.64 10.50 47.96
CA VAL A 128 36.08 10.83 47.97
C VAL A 128 36.59 10.82 46.53
N VAL A 129 37.36 11.82 46.13
CA VAL A 129 37.95 11.97 44.79
C VAL A 129 39.47 12.07 44.83
N ALA A 130 40.04 12.51 45.95
CA ALA A 130 41.48 12.57 46.17
C ALA A 130 41.83 12.45 47.65
N PHE A 131 43.09 12.16 47.95
CA PHE A 131 43.65 12.24 49.29
C PHE A 131 44.84 13.19 49.30
N ASN A 132 44.80 14.20 50.17
CA ASN A 132 45.96 15.04 50.46
C ASN A 132 46.71 14.47 51.64
N TYR A 133 48.03 14.31 51.54
CA TYR A 133 48.89 13.77 52.59
C TYR A 133 49.67 14.91 53.26
N TYR A 134 49.76 14.89 54.58
CA TYR A 134 50.40 15.89 55.41
C TYR A 134 51.30 15.23 56.47
N LEU A 135 52.32 15.94 56.94
CA LEU A 135 53.13 15.60 58.11
C LEU A 135 52.74 16.54 59.26
N ASN A 136 52.43 16.01 60.45
CA ASN A 136 52.39 16.85 61.65
C ASN A 136 53.82 17.16 62.09
N LYS A 137 54.23 18.43 62.02
CA LYS A 137 55.57 18.90 62.40
C LYS A 137 55.47 20.05 63.39
N GLY A 138 55.66 19.75 64.66
CA GLY A 138 55.53 20.68 65.77
C GLY A 138 54.14 21.29 65.91
N GLY A 139 53.08 20.56 65.51
CA GLY A 139 51.70 21.07 65.51
C GLY A 139 51.33 21.87 64.24
N VAL A 140 52.15 21.84 63.19
CA VAL A 140 51.88 22.44 61.89
C VAL A 140 51.73 21.35 60.83
N ALA A 141 50.68 21.43 60.01
CA ALA A 141 50.44 20.48 58.92
C ALA A 141 51.28 20.85 57.70
N GLU A 142 52.35 20.09 57.43
CA GLU A 142 53.19 20.26 56.25
C GLU A 142 52.66 19.38 55.10
N PHE A 143 52.18 19.98 54.02
CA PHE A 143 51.67 19.24 52.85
C PHE A 143 52.79 18.45 52.16
N ILE A 144 52.52 17.19 51.86
CA ILE A 144 53.46 16.29 51.20
C ILE A 144 53.10 16.12 49.72
N THR A 145 51.88 15.65 49.44
CA THR A 145 51.41 15.33 48.08
C THR A 145 49.91 15.09 48.05
N SER A 146 49.33 15.01 46.86
CA SER A 146 47.93 14.61 46.64
C SER A 146 47.86 13.46 45.64
N TYR A 147 47.02 12.46 45.94
CA TYR A 147 46.73 11.35 45.02
C TYR A 147 45.25 11.31 44.67
N PRO A 148 44.88 11.31 43.37
CA PRO A 148 43.51 11.05 42.96
C PRO A 148 43.14 9.61 43.31
N ASN A 149 41.87 9.37 43.62
CA ASN A 149 41.41 8.01 43.84
C ASN A 149 41.20 7.26 42.52
N LYS A 150 41.19 5.92 42.59
CA LYS A 150 41.03 5.07 41.41
C LYS A 150 39.73 5.35 40.64
N ARG A 151 38.62 5.60 41.35
CA ARG A 151 37.32 5.90 40.74
C ARG A 151 37.36 7.15 39.87
N TYR A 152 38.04 8.19 40.31
CA TYR A 152 38.20 9.43 39.56
C TYR A 152 39.04 9.21 38.29
N LEU A 153 40.14 8.45 38.38
CA LEU A 153 40.94 8.07 37.21
C LEU A 153 40.14 7.25 36.20
N ASP A 154 39.34 6.28 36.67
CA ASP A 154 38.48 5.46 35.81
C ASP A 154 37.42 6.31 35.11
N MET A 155 36.83 7.29 35.81
CA MET A 155 35.86 8.24 35.22
C MET A 155 36.49 9.13 34.14
N VAL A 156 37.67 9.68 34.39
CA VAL A 156 38.41 10.51 33.41
C VAL A 156 38.80 9.66 32.20
N SER A 157 39.28 8.43 32.41
CA SER A 157 39.61 7.49 31.33
C SER A 157 38.39 7.11 30.50
N ALA A 158 37.23 6.88 31.14
CA ALA A 158 35.98 6.58 30.43
C ALA A 158 35.48 7.77 29.62
N LEU A 159 35.58 8.99 30.15
CA LEU A 159 35.23 10.22 29.43
C LEU A 159 36.16 10.47 28.25
N ALA A 160 37.47 10.29 28.42
CA ALA A 160 38.46 10.41 27.35
C ALA A 160 38.20 9.37 26.24
N THR A 161 37.97 8.10 26.61
CA THR A 161 37.65 7.01 25.67
C THR A 161 36.33 7.28 24.95
N SER A 162 35.30 7.74 25.65
CA SER A 162 34.01 8.11 25.06
C SER A 162 34.14 9.26 24.07
N THR A 163 34.97 10.25 24.39
CA THR A 163 35.20 11.41 23.53
C THR A 163 35.96 10.98 22.27
N ASP A 164 37.05 10.22 22.44
CA ASP A 164 37.84 9.68 21.32
C ASP A 164 37.00 8.77 20.41
N THR A 165 36.18 7.89 20.98
CA THR A 165 35.25 7.03 20.23
C THR A 165 34.22 7.85 19.44
N ARG A 166 33.74 8.98 19.98
CA ARG A 166 32.78 9.85 19.31
C ARG A 166 33.40 10.72 18.21
N THR A 167 34.72 10.95 18.26
CA THR A 167 35.42 11.83 17.32
C THR A 167 36.35 11.08 16.36
N GLN A 168 36.54 9.77 16.55
CA GLN A 168 37.25 8.91 15.62
C GLN A 168 36.60 9.02 14.23
N GLY A 169 37.37 9.51 13.26
CA GLY A 169 36.97 9.64 11.86
C GLY A 169 36.48 11.02 11.40
N LEU A 170 36.38 12.03 12.29
CA LEU A 170 36.03 13.40 11.91
C LEU A 170 37.27 14.30 11.91
N ARG A 171 37.68 14.79 10.73
CA ARG A 171 38.76 15.76 10.58
C ARG A 171 38.21 17.11 10.13
N MET A 172 38.67 18.18 10.79
CA MET A 172 38.53 19.57 10.32
C MET A 172 39.89 19.97 9.74
N GLU A 173 39.94 20.22 8.43
CA GLU A 173 41.15 20.70 7.75
C GLU A 173 41.38 22.18 8.07
N SER A 174 42.62 22.53 8.45
CA SER A 174 43.01 23.93 8.67
C SER A 174 43.19 24.71 7.37
N GLU A 175 43.26 24.03 6.23
CA GLU A 175 43.48 24.61 4.89
C GLU A 175 42.35 24.25 3.90
N SER A 176 41.10 24.14 4.35
CA SER A 176 39.97 23.91 3.44
C SER A 176 39.77 25.09 2.48
N VAL A 177 39.44 24.77 1.22
CA VAL A 177 39.02 25.76 0.20
C VAL A 177 37.64 26.35 0.55
N TYR A 178 36.94 25.75 1.50
CA TYR A 178 35.63 26.17 1.98
C TYR A 178 35.73 26.84 3.36
N PRO A 179 34.82 27.79 3.68
CA PRO A 179 34.68 28.39 5.01
C PRO A 179 34.65 27.41 6.19
N GLY A 180 34.24 26.17 5.94
CA GLY A 180 34.33 25.06 6.88
C GLY A 180 33.95 23.76 6.18
N GLU A 181 34.67 22.69 6.50
CA GLU A 181 34.51 21.37 5.89
C GLU A 181 34.80 20.26 6.92
N TRP A 182 33.94 19.24 6.92
CA TRP A 182 34.16 18.00 7.66
C TRP A 182 34.50 16.89 6.69
N LEU A 183 35.58 16.19 6.98
CA LEU A 183 36.12 15.11 6.17
C LEU A 183 36.03 13.78 6.90
N THR A 184 35.89 12.70 6.13
CA THR A 184 36.16 11.33 6.62
C THR A 184 37.65 11.17 6.93
N GLU A 185 38.01 10.04 7.55
CA GLU A 185 39.42 9.69 7.78
C GLU A 185 40.23 9.57 6.47
N ASP A 186 39.57 9.19 5.38
CA ASP A 186 40.13 9.01 4.03
C ASP A 186 40.22 10.32 3.22
N GLY A 187 39.72 11.43 3.77
CA GLY A 187 39.75 12.76 3.14
C GLY A 187 38.57 13.06 2.22
N ASP A 188 37.50 12.26 2.28
CA ASP A 188 36.28 12.52 1.51
C ASP A 188 35.40 13.57 2.22
N GLY A 189 34.92 14.55 1.45
CA GLY A 189 34.02 15.61 1.93
C GLY A 189 32.66 15.09 2.36
N LEU A 190 32.38 15.12 3.67
CA LEU A 190 31.06 14.81 4.23
C LEU A 190 30.13 16.02 4.17
N LEU A 191 30.63 17.19 4.58
CA LEU A 191 29.85 18.41 4.63
C LEU A 191 30.77 19.60 4.43
N PHE A 192 30.40 20.53 3.54
CA PHE A 192 31.13 21.78 3.37
C PHE A 192 30.18 22.97 3.15
N PHE A 193 30.60 24.14 3.62
CA PHE A 193 29.88 25.38 3.42
C PHE A 193 30.43 26.15 2.22
N GLY A 194 29.57 26.55 1.29
CA GLY A 194 29.93 27.46 0.21
C GLY A 194 30.04 28.91 0.70
N PHE A 195 30.88 29.71 0.04
CA PHE A 195 30.98 31.15 0.30
C PHE A 195 29.69 31.93 -0.02
N ASP A 196 28.77 31.33 -0.76
CA ASP A 196 27.46 31.88 -1.10
C ASP A 196 26.36 31.55 -0.06
N GLY A 197 26.75 30.95 1.08
CA GLY A 197 25.86 30.55 2.16
C GLY A 197 25.13 29.23 1.91
N THR A 198 25.55 28.44 0.92
CA THR A 198 25.04 27.08 0.71
C THR A 198 25.76 26.07 1.60
N THR A 199 25.08 24.99 1.96
CA THR A 199 25.64 23.82 2.63
C THR A 199 25.52 22.64 1.69
N ASN A 200 26.64 21.98 1.43
CA ASN A 200 26.72 20.77 0.63
C ASN A 200 26.78 19.58 1.57
N VAL A 201 25.94 18.57 1.33
CA VAL A 201 25.82 17.35 2.13
C VAL A 201 26.07 16.11 1.26
N PRO A 202 26.28 14.92 1.85
CA PRO A 202 26.59 13.71 1.09
C PRO A 202 25.53 13.41 0.03
N GLY A 203 25.96 12.86 -1.12
CA GLY A 203 25.06 12.56 -2.24
C GLY A 203 24.84 13.72 -3.23
N GLY A 204 25.59 14.82 -3.12
CA GLY A 204 25.56 15.92 -4.09
C GLY A 204 24.43 16.92 -3.88
N VAL A 205 23.82 16.94 -2.69
CA VAL A 205 22.71 17.84 -2.36
C VAL A 205 23.26 19.17 -1.85
N VAL A 206 22.72 20.28 -2.37
CA VAL A 206 23.08 21.66 -1.99
C VAL A 206 21.86 22.36 -1.42
N THR A 207 21.94 22.88 -0.18
CA THR A 207 20.84 23.57 0.49
C THR A 207 21.26 24.93 1.07
N LYS A 208 20.30 25.86 1.23
CA LYS A 208 20.49 27.15 1.95
C LYS A 208 19.93 27.13 3.38
N SER A 209 19.34 26.02 3.80
CA SER A 209 18.81 25.83 5.15
C SER A 209 19.01 24.37 5.56
N VAL A 210 19.74 24.16 6.67
CA VAL A 210 19.84 22.86 7.35
C VAL A 210 18.97 22.97 8.60
N GLU A 211 17.65 22.90 8.43
CA GLU A 211 16.75 22.61 9.55
C GLU A 211 16.66 21.08 9.70
N THR A 212 16.83 20.59 10.93
CA THR A 212 16.87 19.16 11.32
C THR A 212 15.54 18.41 11.19
N LYS A 213 14.74 18.70 10.17
CA LYS A 213 13.54 17.93 9.82
C LYS A 213 13.89 16.98 8.69
N LYS A 214 14.32 15.77 9.04
CA LYS A 214 14.75 14.72 8.11
C LYS A 214 13.67 14.47 7.04
N ILE A 215 14.06 14.59 5.78
CA ILE A 215 13.50 13.82 4.66
C ILE A 215 14.54 12.71 4.45
N THR A 216 14.26 11.48 4.87
CA THR A 216 15.23 10.40 4.79
C THR A 216 14.92 9.56 3.55
N ALA A 217 15.80 9.59 2.55
CA ALA A 217 15.86 8.56 1.51
C ALA A 217 16.77 7.44 2.02
N VAL A 218 16.22 6.54 2.84
CA VAL A 218 16.85 5.26 3.18
C VAL A 218 15.96 4.21 2.54
N SER A 219 16.56 3.24 1.83
CA SER A 219 15.79 2.13 1.31
C SER A 219 16.41 0.79 1.65
N GLU A 220 15.57 -0.13 2.10
CA GLU A 220 15.88 -1.54 2.27
C GLU A 220 15.72 -2.27 0.92
N PRO A 221 16.34 -3.46 0.75
CA PRO A 221 16.24 -4.24 -0.49
C PRO A 221 14.81 -4.61 -0.91
N ASP A 222 13.87 -4.58 0.04
CA ASP A 222 12.49 -5.04 -0.11
C ASP A 222 11.51 -3.89 -0.32
N ASP A 223 11.99 -2.64 -0.32
CA ASP A 223 11.12 -1.48 -0.45
C ASP A 223 10.48 -1.41 -1.84
N LEU A 224 9.16 -1.23 -1.86
CA LEU A 224 8.38 -1.08 -3.08
C LEU A 224 8.89 0.07 -3.96
N TYR A 225 9.39 1.12 -3.31
CA TYR A 225 9.98 2.29 -3.96
C TYR A 225 11.35 2.59 -3.35
N PRO A 226 12.43 2.06 -3.94
CA PRO A 226 13.78 2.34 -3.49
C PRO A 226 14.05 3.85 -3.51
N LEU A 227 14.68 4.35 -2.44
CA LEU A 227 15.05 5.74 -2.23
C LEU A 227 13.86 6.72 -2.29
N ALA A 228 12.66 6.29 -1.89
CA ALA A 228 11.51 7.19 -1.78
C ALA A 228 11.77 8.29 -0.73
N GLU A 229 11.36 9.51 -1.06
CA GLU A 229 11.18 10.57 -0.08
C GLU A 229 9.86 10.29 0.66
N LEU A 230 9.91 10.22 1.98
CA LEU A 230 8.76 9.95 2.84
C LEU A 230 8.31 11.20 3.60
N THR A 231 7.03 11.27 3.96
CA THR A 231 6.50 12.23 4.93
C THR A 231 6.93 11.85 6.37
N LEU A 232 6.57 12.67 7.36
CA LEU A 232 6.80 12.34 8.77
C LEU A 232 5.98 11.13 9.25
N ASP A 233 4.95 10.74 8.49
CA ASP A 233 4.06 9.63 8.78
C ASP A 233 4.38 8.39 7.91
N ASP A 234 5.58 8.36 7.31
CA ASP A 234 6.08 7.31 6.40
C ASP A 234 5.33 7.16 5.07
N ASP A 235 4.49 8.13 4.69
CA ASP A 235 3.85 8.14 3.37
C ASP A 235 4.83 8.54 2.27
N VAL A 236 4.73 7.92 1.09
CA VAL A 236 5.58 8.26 -0.07
C VAL A 236 5.26 9.67 -0.57
N LEU A 237 6.13 10.63 -0.29
CA LEU A 237 6.06 11.99 -0.80
C LEU A 237 6.52 12.06 -2.25
N PHE A 238 7.65 11.44 -2.58
CA PHE A 238 8.19 11.40 -3.93
C PHE A 238 8.97 10.11 -4.16
N ALA A 239 8.77 9.45 -5.29
CA ALA A 239 9.49 8.23 -5.63
C ALA A 239 9.64 8.05 -7.14
N THR A 240 10.40 7.03 -7.53
CA THR A 240 10.40 6.52 -8.90
C THR A 240 9.99 5.05 -8.84
N ASP A 241 8.96 4.69 -9.60
CA ASP A 241 8.59 3.29 -9.78
C ASP A 241 9.79 2.53 -10.39
N PRO A 242 10.33 1.50 -9.72
CA PRO A 242 11.53 0.81 -10.19
C PRO A 242 11.29 -0.03 -11.46
N THR A 243 10.03 -0.40 -11.75
CA THR A 243 9.66 -1.18 -12.93
C THR A 243 9.38 -0.28 -14.12
N THR A 244 8.64 0.81 -13.91
CA THR A 244 8.17 1.67 -15.01
C THR A 244 9.00 2.94 -15.20
N GLY A 245 9.88 3.27 -14.25
CA GLY A 245 10.65 4.52 -14.24
C GLY A 245 9.79 5.77 -14.00
N ARG A 246 8.49 5.61 -13.71
CA ARG A 246 7.55 6.72 -13.55
C ARG A 246 7.78 7.44 -12.24
N LYS A 247 7.72 8.76 -12.28
CA LYS A 247 7.77 9.58 -11.07
C LYS A 247 6.45 9.49 -10.32
N ILE A 248 6.54 9.30 -9.02
CA ILE A 248 5.43 9.18 -8.07
C ILE A 248 5.48 10.38 -7.15
N TYR A 249 4.34 11.00 -6.91
CA TYR A 249 4.19 12.10 -5.97
C TYR A 249 2.99 11.81 -5.07
N MET A 250 3.18 11.86 -3.75
CA MET A 250 2.15 11.51 -2.76
C MET A 250 1.56 10.10 -2.99
N GLY A 251 2.42 9.11 -3.27
CA GLY A 251 2.01 7.74 -3.59
C GLY A 251 1.30 7.55 -4.94
N GLU A 252 1.13 8.61 -5.73
CA GLU A 252 0.45 8.57 -7.03
C GLU A 252 1.42 8.77 -8.20
N PRO A 253 1.40 7.91 -9.22
CA PRO A 253 2.12 8.16 -10.46
C PRO A 253 1.73 9.51 -11.09
N LEU A 254 2.72 10.29 -11.53
CA LEU A 254 2.53 11.60 -12.14
C LEU A 254 1.98 11.47 -13.59
N HIS A 255 0.70 11.10 -13.72
CA HIS A 255 -0.03 11.06 -14.99
C HIS A 255 -0.98 12.23 -15.23
N ASN A 256 -1.13 13.12 -14.25
CA ASN A 256 -2.11 14.22 -14.29
C ASN A 256 -1.70 15.39 -15.22
N HIS A 257 -0.86 15.14 -16.24
CA HIS A 257 -0.51 16.14 -17.24
C HIS A 257 -1.59 16.19 -18.32
N ARG A 258 -2.10 17.39 -18.60
CA ARG A 258 -2.94 17.62 -19.80
C ARG A 258 -2.01 17.57 -21.01
N GLY A 259 -2.35 16.80 -22.04
CA GLY A 259 -1.45 16.68 -23.19
C GLY A 259 -1.65 15.41 -24.01
N PRO A 260 -0.68 15.00 -24.85
CA PRO A 260 -0.83 14.02 -25.91
C PRO A 260 -0.92 12.58 -25.38
N LEU A 261 -1.93 12.28 -24.57
CA LEU A 261 -2.22 10.94 -24.08
C LEU A 261 -3.08 10.17 -25.08
N ALA A 262 -2.94 8.86 -25.11
CA ALA A 262 -3.82 8.01 -25.90
C ALA A 262 -5.27 8.13 -25.40
N GLY A 263 -6.23 8.23 -26.31
CA GLY A 263 -7.64 8.44 -25.95
C GLY A 263 -8.39 7.16 -25.58
N ASP A 264 -7.70 6.08 -25.22
CA ASP A 264 -8.32 4.82 -24.83
C ASP A 264 -8.95 4.88 -23.44
N CYS A 265 -10.17 4.37 -23.34
CA CYS A 265 -11.04 4.46 -22.18
C CYS A 265 -11.59 3.07 -21.83
N PHE A 266 -11.53 2.71 -20.55
CA PHE A 266 -12.33 1.60 -20.00
C PHE A 266 -13.43 2.18 -19.11
N VAL A 267 -14.70 1.86 -19.40
CA VAL A 267 -15.83 2.46 -18.68
C VAL A 267 -16.26 1.56 -17.54
N ILE A 268 -16.46 2.14 -16.35
CA ILE A 268 -17.11 1.47 -15.23
C ILE A 268 -18.36 2.24 -14.79
N GLY A 269 -19.40 1.53 -14.34
CA GLY A 269 -20.60 2.21 -13.90
C GLY A 269 -21.81 1.33 -13.62
N ASP A 270 -22.96 2.00 -13.55
CA ASP A 270 -24.26 1.39 -13.26
C ASP A 270 -25.07 1.11 -14.56
N SER A 271 -26.41 1.16 -14.48
CA SER A 271 -27.28 0.93 -15.63
C SER A 271 -27.04 1.90 -16.78
N LEU A 272 -26.67 3.17 -16.53
CA LEU A 272 -26.46 4.15 -17.60
C LEU A 272 -25.24 3.77 -18.45
N ALA A 273 -24.18 3.23 -17.84
CA ALA A 273 -23.03 2.71 -18.56
C ALA A 273 -23.35 1.35 -19.23
N ALA A 274 -24.07 0.46 -18.55
CA ALA A 274 -24.44 -0.84 -19.09
C ALA A 274 -25.35 -0.74 -20.33
N TYR A 275 -26.18 0.31 -20.41
CA TYR A 275 -27.19 0.46 -21.47
C TYR A 275 -26.63 0.66 -22.87
N GLY A 276 -25.36 1.08 -22.98
CA GLY A 276 -24.66 1.20 -24.26
C GLY A 276 -24.15 -0.11 -24.85
N VAL A 277 -24.15 -1.21 -24.07
CA VAL A 277 -23.79 -2.54 -24.55
C VAL A 277 -24.97 -3.09 -25.36
N ALA A 278 -24.71 -3.75 -26.50
CA ALA A 278 -25.75 -4.34 -27.32
C ALA A 278 -26.29 -5.64 -26.71
N TRP A 279 -27.61 -5.79 -26.72
CA TRP A 279 -28.32 -7.01 -26.32
C TRP A 279 -29.31 -7.44 -27.40
N SER A 280 -29.74 -8.70 -27.38
CA SER A 280 -30.75 -9.20 -28.31
C SER A 280 -32.11 -8.52 -28.13
N GLU A 281 -32.44 -8.13 -26.91
CA GLU A 281 -33.69 -7.44 -26.53
C GLU A 281 -33.39 -6.04 -26.00
N ASP A 282 -34.43 -5.29 -25.62
CA ASP A 282 -34.31 -3.92 -25.12
C ASP A 282 -34.07 -3.93 -23.60
N ASN A 283 -33.63 -2.82 -23.01
CA ASN A 283 -33.37 -2.73 -21.56
C ASN A 283 -32.31 -3.73 -21.04
N ASN A 284 -31.31 -4.06 -21.86
CA ASN A 284 -30.26 -5.02 -21.53
C ASN A 284 -30.79 -6.42 -21.15
N THR A 285 -31.88 -6.86 -21.76
CA THR A 285 -32.40 -8.23 -21.58
C THR A 285 -32.00 -9.14 -22.75
N GLY A 286 -32.11 -10.45 -22.52
CA GLY A 286 -31.79 -11.47 -23.51
C GLY A 286 -30.30 -11.80 -23.58
N GLU A 287 -29.80 -12.03 -24.79
CA GLU A 287 -28.41 -12.41 -25.04
C GLU A 287 -27.51 -11.16 -25.09
N ASN A 288 -26.46 -11.16 -24.27
CA ASN A 288 -25.41 -10.14 -24.29
C ASN A 288 -24.56 -10.29 -25.57
N ARG A 289 -24.39 -9.20 -26.32
CA ARG A 289 -23.64 -9.16 -27.59
C ARG A 289 -22.36 -8.35 -27.49
N ALA A 290 -21.83 -8.16 -26.28
CA ALA A 290 -20.53 -7.54 -26.08
C ALA A 290 -19.46 -8.22 -26.96
N PRO A 291 -18.53 -7.45 -27.55
CA PRO A 291 -18.33 -6.01 -27.36
C PRO A 291 -19.10 -5.12 -28.36
N CYS A 292 -20.17 -5.60 -29.01
CA CYS A 292 -21.01 -4.71 -29.82
C CYS A 292 -21.71 -3.65 -28.96
N LEU A 293 -21.77 -2.42 -29.48
CA LEU A 293 -22.33 -1.25 -28.79
C LEU A 293 -23.56 -0.70 -29.52
N ASN A 294 -24.37 0.10 -28.82
CA ASN A 294 -25.57 0.73 -29.36
C ASN A 294 -25.57 2.26 -29.14
N ASP A 295 -26.65 2.90 -29.58
CA ASP A 295 -26.86 4.36 -29.54
C ASP A 295 -27.27 4.92 -28.17
N LYS A 296 -27.42 4.07 -27.14
CA LYS A 296 -27.70 4.48 -25.76
C LYS A 296 -26.43 4.64 -24.93
N GLY A 297 -25.27 4.25 -25.45
CA GLY A 297 -23.97 4.42 -24.81
C GLY A 297 -23.39 5.81 -25.04
N PHE A 298 -23.20 6.59 -23.98
CA PHE A 298 -22.53 7.89 -24.07
C PHE A 298 -21.10 7.75 -24.60
N TYR A 299 -20.40 6.68 -24.22
CA TYR A 299 -19.05 6.37 -24.67
C TYR A 299 -19.01 5.93 -26.14
N THR A 300 -20.08 5.28 -26.64
CA THR A 300 -20.22 4.94 -28.06
C THR A 300 -20.34 6.23 -28.88
N TRP A 301 -21.17 7.17 -28.41
CA TRP A 301 -21.29 8.48 -29.03
C TRP A 301 -20.00 9.29 -28.96
N ALA A 302 -19.29 9.27 -27.82
CA ALA A 302 -18.02 9.98 -27.68
C ALA A 302 -16.98 9.47 -28.67
N MET A 303 -16.87 8.15 -28.84
CA MET A 303 -16.03 7.53 -29.86
C MET A 303 -16.43 8.00 -31.27
N MET A 304 -17.72 7.92 -31.58
CA MET A 304 -18.25 8.26 -32.90
C MET A 304 -18.09 9.73 -33.28
N GLN A 305 -18.41 10.63 -32.36
CA GLN A 305 -18.31 12.09 -32.55
C GLN A 305 -16.86 12.60 -32.55
N SER A 306 -15.98 11.95 -31.79
CA SER A 306 -14.54 12.26 -31.79
C SER A 306 -13.78 11.60 -32.95
N LEU A 307 -14.49 10.94 -33.87
CA LEU A 307 -13.89 10.27 -35.02
C LEU A 307 -12.90 9.17 -34.61
N GLY A 308 -13.15 8.52 -33.47
CA GLY A 308 -12.31 7.50 -32.87
C GLY A 308 -11.10 8.03 -32.11
N ARG A 309 -10.95 9.35 -31.93
CA ARG A 309 -9.91 9.91 -31.06
C ARG A 309 -10.07 9.46 -29.61
N ILE A 310 -11.31 9.37 -29.14
CA ILE A 310 -11.67 8.66 -27.91
C ILE A 310 -12.06 7.24 -28.31
N ARG A 311 -11.43 6.24 -27.71
CA ARG A 311 -11.65 4.81 -28.01
C ARG A 311 -12.13 4.11 -26.76
N VAL A 312 -13.11 3.23 -26.90
CA VAL A 312 -13.59 2.40 -25.79
C VAL A 312 -12.94 1.05 -25.95
N THR A 313 -12.12 0.65 -24.98
CA THR A 313 -11.41 -0.64 -24.99
C THR A 313 -12.17 -1.70 -24.22
N GLY A 314 -13.01 -1.30 -23.26
CA GLY A 314 -13.90 -2.21 -22.55
C GLY A 314 -14.87 -1.49 -21.64
N ILE A 315 -15.87 -2.24 -21.16
CA ILE A 315 -16.94 -1.75 -20.29
C ILE A 315 -17.19 -2.80 -19.21
N SER A 316 -17.23 -2.39 -17.95
CA SER A 316 -17.68 -3.21 -16.83
C SER A 316 -18.75 -2.45 -16.06
N ALA A 317 -20.01 -2.75 -16.32
CA ALA A 317 -21.13 -2.03 -15.74
C ALA A 317 -22.34 -2.95 -15.52
N THR A 318 -23.07 -2.71 -14.43
CA THR A 318 -24.24 -3.52 -14.07
C THR A 318 -25.40 -2.64 -13.63
N GLY A 319 -26.59 -2.94 -14.13
CA GLY A 319 -27.80 -2.20 -13.78
C GLY A 319 -28.15 -2.32 -12.30
N GLY A 320 -28.51 -1.21 -11.67
CA GLY A 320 -28.91 -1.16 -10.26
C GLY A 320 -27.76 -1.03 -9.26
N TYR A 321 -26.50 -1.13 -9.71
CA TYR A 321 -25.35 -1.06 -8.81
C TYR A 321 -25.19 0.34 -8.21
N THR A 322 -24.90 0.35 -6.91
CA THR A 322 -24.44 1.47 -6.11
C THR A 322 -22.96 1.76 -6.38
N VAL A 323 -22.44 2.89 -5.90
CA VAL A 323 -21.00 3.22 -6.04
C VAL A 323 -20.13 2.17 -5.35
N SER A 324 -20.55 1.68 -4.19
CA SER A 324 -19.84 0.65 -3.43
C SER A 324 -19.76 -0.68 -4.19
N GLU A 325 -20.82 -1.05 -4.91
CA GLU A 325 -20.83 -2.28 -5.72
C GLU A 325 -19.97 -2.13 -6.98
N VAL A 326 -19.96 -0.95 -7.62
CA VAL A 326 -19.06 -0.64 -8.73
C VAL A 326 -17.60 -0.72 -8.26
N TRP A 327 -17.29 -0.17 -7.09
CA TRP A 327 -15.97 -0.28 -6.48
C TRP A 327 -15.55 -1.74 -6.29
N ALA A 328 -16.41 -2.55 -5.68
CA ALA A 328 -16.11 -3.95 -5.39
C ALA A 328 -16.04 -4.84 -6.65
N SER A 329 -16.85 -4.55 -7.69
CA SER A 329 -17.12 -5.51 -8.77
C SER A 329 -16.59 -5.12 -10.15
N HIS A 330 -16.28 -3.84 -10.38
CA HIS A 330 -15.98 -3.35 -11.73
C HIS A 330 -14.63 -2.66 -11.85
N LEU A 331 -14.16 -2.04 -10.76
CA LEU A 331 -12.87 -1.36 -10.74
C LEU A 331 -11.70 -2.27 -11.18
N PHE A 332 -11.65 -3.51 -10.69
CA PHE A 332 -10.55 -4.43 -11.01
C PHE A 332 -10.45 -4.75 -12.50
N ASN A 333 -11.55 -4.72 -13.25
CA ASN A 333 -11.54 -4.92 -14.69
C ASN A 333 -10.86 -3.75 -15.41
N ALA A 334 -11.11 -2.51 -14.97
CA ALA A 334 -10.42 -1.34 -15.50
C ALA A 334 -8.92 -1.38 -15.17
N ILE A 335 -8.55 -1.73 -13.94
CA ILE A 335 -7.15 -1.87 -13.53
C ILE A 335 -6.44 -2.96 -14.36
N ALA A 336 -7.08 -4.10 -14.57
CA ALA A 336 -6.52 -5.19 -15.37
C ALA A 336 -6.34 -4.79 -16.85
N ALA A 337 -7.28 -4.01 -17.41
CA ALA A 337 -7.23 -3.53 -18.78
C ALA A 337 -6.18 -2.43 -19.02
N LYS A 338 -5.73 -1.75 -17.97
CA LYS A 338 -4.71 -0.68 -18.00
C LYS A 338 -4.99 0.40 -19.06
N PRO A 339 -6.21 0.96 -19.15
CA PRO A 339 -6.49 2.05 -20.08
C PRO A 339 -5.77 3.33 -19.66
N THR A 340 -5.66 4.29 -20.57
CA THR A 340 -5.26 5.65 -20.19
C THR A 340 -6.30 6.32 -19.28
N PHE A 341 -7.59 6.22 -19.66
CA PHE A 341 -8.70 6.87 -18.97
C PHE A 341 -9.73 5.87 -18.44
N CYS A 342 -10.34 6.17 -17.30
CA CYS A 342 -11.47 5.40 -16.77
C CYS A 342 -12.65 6.31 -16.42
N PRO A 343 -13.66 6.45 -17.30
CA PRO A 343 -14.94 7.04 -16.96
C PRO A 343 -15.69 6.26 -15.91
N VAL A 344 -16.03 6.94 -14.80
CA VAL A 344 -16.75 6.37 -13.66
C VAL A 344 -18.12 7.01 -13.59
N MET A 345 -19.16 6.27 -13.98
CA MET A 345 -20.53 6.78 -14.06
C MET A 345 -21.49 5.95 -13.18
N CYS A 346 -21.79 6.44 -11.99
CA CYS A 346 -22.70 5.81 -11.02
C CYS A 346 -23.23 6.83 -9.98
N GLY A 347 -23.99 6.37 -8.98
CA GLY A 347 -24.51 7.19 -7.87
C GLY A 347 -26.02 7.38 -7.86
N ARG A 348 -26.72 7.08 -8.96
CA ARG A 348 -28.18 7.17 -9.02
C ARG A 348 -28.84 6.21 -8.03
N ASN A 349 -28.35 4.98 -7.99
CA ASN A 349 -28.95 3.92 -7.17
C ASN A 349 -28.77 4.21 -5.68
N ASP A 350 -27.66 4.80 -5.27
CA ASP A 350 -27.41 5.25 -3.90
C ASP A 350 -28.47 6.26 -3.45
N ILE A 351 -28.80 7.24 -4.30
CA ILE A 351 -29.86 8.22 -4.02
C ILE A 351 -31.25 7.56 -3.98
N LEU A 352 -31.56 6.65 -4.91
CA LEU A 352 -32.85 5.98 -4.95
C LEU A 352 -33.10 5.09 -3.73
N GLN A 353 -32.04 4.44 -3.24
CA GLN A 353 -32.04 3.55 -2.08
C GLN A 353 -31.90 4.31 -0.76
N GLY A 354 -31.64 5.62 -0.79
CA GLY A 354 -31.50 6.45 0.41
C GLY A 354 -30.20 6.19 1.18
N ILE A 355 -29.15 5.78 0.48
CA ILE A 355 -27.82 5.57 1.05
C ILE A 355 -27.22 6.90 1.50
N ASP A 356 -26.53 6.90 2.64
CA ASP A 356 -25.84 8.08 3.14
C ASP A 356 -24.70 8.47 2.18
N LEU A 357 -24.77 9.70 1.67
CA LEU A 357 -23.79 10.18 0.71
C LEU A 357 -22.42 10.44 1.36
N ASP A 358 -22.38 10.95 2.60
CA ASP A 358 -21.13 11.33 3.25
C ASP A 358 -20.41 10.11 3.84
N GLU A 359 -21.17 9.16 4.39
CA GLU A 359 -20.59 8.01 5.08
C GLU A 359 -20.29 6.83 4.15
N VAL A 360 -20.97 6.73 3.01
CA VAL A 360 -20.85 5.54 2.12
C VAL A 360 -20.51 5.93 0.68
N THR A 361 -21.33 6.78 0.05
CA THR A 361 -21.21 7.02 -1.41
C THR A 361 -19.93 7.77 -1.78
N ILE A 362 -19.64 8.86 -1.07
CA ILE A 362 -18.45 9.69 -1.28
C ILE A 362 -17.17 8.89 -0.96
N PRO A 363 -17.04 8.21 0.19
CA PRO A 363 -15.89 7.35 0.47
C PRO A 363 -15.65 6.28 -0.61
N ALA A 364 -16.72 5.66 -1.15
CA ALA A 364 -16.58 4.69 -2.23
C ALA A 364 -16.03 5.33 -3.53
N PHE A 365 -16.49 6.53 -3.90
CA PHE A 365 -15.89 7.28 -5.01
C PHE A 365 -14.43 7.63 -4.77
N GLU A 366 -14.08 8.08 -3.57
CA GLU A 366 -12.69 8.39 -3.20
C GLU A 366 -11.79 7.16 -3.39
N MET A 367 -12.26 5.99 -2.97
CA MET A 367 -11.52 4.73 -3.15
C MET A 367 -11.38 4.34 -4.61
N ILE A 368 -12.43 4.47 -5.43
CA ILE A 368 -12.35 4.22 -6.88
C ILE A 368 -11.29 5.13 -7.52
N PHE A 369 -11.38 6.44 -7.28
CA PHE A 369 -10.47 7.42 -7.89
C PHE A 369 -9.04 7.28 -7.38
N LEU A 370 -8.85 6.95 -6.11
CA LEU A 370 -7.54 6.68 -5.54
C LEU A 370 -6.88 5.45 -6.19
N GLN A 371 -7.59 4.33 -6.24
CA GLN A 371 -7.05 3.08 -6.78
C GLN A 371 -6.78 3.14 -8.29
N LEU A 372 -7.62 3.84 -9.05
CA LEU A 372 -7.34 4.11 -10.46
C LEU A 372 -6.03 4.92 -10.62
N ARG A 373 -5.86 5.99 -9.84
CA ARG A 373 -4.64 6.80 -9.89
C ARG A 373 -3.41 6.00 -9.49
N TRP A 374 -3.49 5.19 -8.44
CA TRP A 374 -2.41 4.27 -8.04
C TRP A 374 -2.07 3.25 -9.14
N ALA A 375 -3.06 2.78 -9.91
CA ALA A 375 -2.83 1.94 -11.08
C ALA A 375 -2.29 2.69 -12.30
N GLY A 376 -2.05 4.00 -12.19
CA GLY A 376 -1.58 4.85 -13.27
C GLY A 376 -2.65 5.20 -14.32
N ILE A 377 -3.92 4.99 -13.99
CA ILE A 377 -5.09 5.26 -14.85
C ILE A 377 -5.68 6.60 -14.43
N ILE A 378 -6.01 7.47 -15.40
CA ILE A 378 -6.61 8.77 -15.12
C ILE A 378 -8.13 8.59 -14.94
N PRO A 379 -8.69 8.80 -13.73
CA PRO A 379 -10.13 8.77 -13.54
C PRO A 379 -10.78 9.93 -14.30
N VAL A 380 -11.83 9.61 -15.06
CA VAL A 380 -12.71 10.60 -15.65
C VAL A 380 -13.92 10.72 -14.75
N VAL A 381 -13.97 11.84 -14.02
CA VAL A 381 -15.01 12.10 -13.04
C VAL A 381 -16.28 12.49 -13.79
N CYS A 382 -17.27 11.60 -13.80
CA CYS A 382 -18.57 11.88 -14.40
C CYS A 382 -19.56 12.35 -13.33
N THR A 383 -20.23 13.48 -13.56
CA THR A 383 -21.41 13.82 -12.75
C THR A 383 -22.55 12.85 -13.08
N MET A 384 -23.49 12.65 -12.16
CA MET A 384 -24.77 12.05 -12.52
C MET A 384 -25.41 12.87 -13.64
N ALA A 385 -25.98 12.21 -14.65
CA ALA A 385 -26.89 12.87 -15.58
C ALA A 385 -28.13 13.37 -14.83
N ALA A 386 -28.85 14.32 -15.42
CA ALA A 386 -30.14 14.77 -14.89
C ALA A 386 -31.04 13.58 -14.58
N GLN A 387 -31.93 13.71 -13.61
CA GLN A 387 -32.87 12.65 -13.24
C GLN A 387 -34.29 13.20 -13.15
N ALA A 388 -35.28 12.38 -13.51
CA ALA A 388 -36.68 12.76 -13.27
C ALA A 388 -37.02 12.50 -11.79
N ASN A 389 -36.62 13.42 -10.91
CA ASN A 389 -36.91 13.34 -9.47
C ASN A 389 -38.32 13.85 -9.11
N GLY A 390 -39.13 14.27 -10.09
CA GLY A 390 -40.46 14.83 -9.82
C GLY A 390 -40.38 15.96 -8.79
N SER A 391 -41.28 15.99 -7.81
CA SER A 391 -41.30 16.93 -6.68
C SER A 391 -40.55 16.43 -5.43
N ASP A 392 -39.67 15.44 -5.56
CA ASP A 392 -38.89 14.91 -4.42
C ASP A 392 -37.64 15.80 -4.19
N ASP A 393 -37.81 16.80 -3.31
CA ASP A 393 -36.76 17.75 -2.96
C ASP A 393 -35.57 17.08 -2.23
N GLY A 394 -35.79 15.96 -1.55
CA GLY A 394 -34.73 15.20 -0.88
C GLY A 394 -33.78 14.57 -1.90
N ARG A 395 -34.33 13.88 -2.90
CA ARG A 395 -33.54 13.29 -3.99
C ARG A 395 -32.82 14.35 -4.82
N ARG A 396 -33.48 15.49 -5.10
CA ARG A 396 -32.86 16.63 -5.79
C ARG A 396 -31.68 17.19 -4.99
N THR A 397 -31.86 17.38 -3.69
CA THR A 397 -30.80 17.88 -2.79
C THR A 397 -29.59 16.94 -2.82
N ASN A 398 -29.82 15.63 -2.72
CA ASN A 398 -28.77 14.62 -2.75
C ASN A 398 -28.05 14.55 -4.12
N GLU A 399 -28.79 14.65 -5.23
CA GLU A 399 -28.19 14.71 -6.57
C GLU A 399 -27.27 15.93 -6.73
N HIS A 400 -27.73 17.11 -6.28
CA HIS A 400 -26.91 18.31 -6.30
C HIS A 400 -25.71 18.20 -5.37
N LYS A 401 -25.87 17.62 -4.17
CA LYS A 401 -24.78 17.39 -3.21
C LYS A 401 -23.69 16.51 -3.84
N LEU A 402 -24.06 15.36 -4.40
CA LEU A 402 -23.12 14.44 -5.02
C LEU A 402 -22.45 15.08 -6.25
N ASN A 403 -23.21 15.70 -7.14
CA ASN A 403 -22.66 16.36 -8.34
C ASN A 403 -21.72 17.53 -7.99
N ASN A 404 -22.01 18.29 -6.93
CA ASN A 404 -21.13 19.36 -6.45
C ASN A 404 -19.83 18.80 -5.86
N TRP A 405 -19.92 17.70 -5.11
CA TRP A 405 -18.74 17.01 -4.60
C TRP A 405 -17.86 16.48 -5.75
N LEU A 406 -18.44 15.81 -6.75
CA LEU A 406 -17.72 15.31 -7.92
C LEU A 406 -16.98 16.44 -8.67
N ARG A 407 -17.64 17.59 -8.88
CA ARG A 407 -17.00 18.79 -9.47
C ARG A 407 -15.89 19.36 -8.59
N ALA A 408 -16.05 19.33 -7.27
CA ALA A 408 -15.02 19.78 -6.35
C ALA A 408 -13.81 18.84 -6.36
N TYR A 409 -14.05 17.53 -6.36
CA TYR A 409 -13.02 16.50 -6.43
C TYR A 409 -12.19 16.63 -7.72
N ALA A 410 -12.85 16.70 -8.87
CA ALA A 410 -12.18 16.89 -10.16
C ALA A 410 -11.31 18.16 -10.18
N ARG A 411 -11.78 19.27 -9.58
CA ARG A 411 -10.99 20.50 -9.46
C ARG A 411 -9.80 20.35 -8.51
N ARG A 412 -10.00 19.72 -7.35
CA ARG A 412 -8.97 19.53 -6.32
C ARG A 412 -7.80 18.72 -6.86
N TYR A 413 -8.09 17.63 -7.56
CA TYR A 413 -7.11 16.69 -8.09
C TYR A 413 -6.77 16.93 -9.57
N ARG A 414 -7.32 18.00 -10.16
CA ARG A 414 -7.11 18.42 -11.55
C ARG A 414 -7.48 17.35 -12.58
N LEU A 415 -8.45 16.49 -12.28
CA LEU A 415 -8.88 15.37 -13.13
C LEU A 415 -9.85 15.83 -14.23
N PRO A 416 -9.97 15.09 -15.35
CA PRO A 416 -10.99 15.35 -16.36
C PRO A 416 -12.38 15.23 -15.75
N LEU A 417 -13.20 16.28 -15.94
CA LEU A 417 -14.60 16.32 -15.54
C LEU A 417 -15.46 16.16 -16.79
N VAL A 418 -16.36 15.18 -16.76
CA VAL A 418 -17.44 15.02 -17.74
C VAL A 418 -18.74 15.34 -17.04
N ASP A 419 -19.23 16.56 -17.26
CA ASP A 419 -20.41 17.06 -16.55
C ASP A 419 -21.71 16.69 -17.28
N PHE A 420 -22.15 15.43 -17.16
CA PHE A 420 -23.38 14.97 -17.80
C PHE A 420 -24.61 15.75 -17.36
N HIS A 421 -24.74 16.10 -16.08
CA HIS A 421 -25.86 16.91 -15.58
C HIS A 421 -26.03 18.21 -16.39
N ARG A 422 -24.93 18.94 -16.63
CA ARG A 422 -24.94 20.19 -17.39
C ARG A 422 -25.51 20.03 -18.81
N TYR A 423 -25.26 18.89 -19.45
CA TYR A 423 -25.68 18.63 -20.83
C TYR A 423 -27.08 18.03 -20.92
N THR A 424 -27.66 17.60 -19.80
CA THR A 424 -28.90 16.82 -19.80
C THR A 424 -30.03 17.48 -19.03
N VAL A 425 -29.75 18.46 -18.16
CA VAL A 425 -30.76 19.10 -17.31
C VAL A 425 -31.54 20.20 -18.03
N ASP A 426 -32.85 20.19 -17.86
CA ASP A 426 -33.74 21.30 -18.18
C ASP A 426 -33.66 22.33 -17.04
N PRO A 427 -33.19 23.56 -17.30
CA PRO A 427 -33.02 24.58 -16.26
C PRO A 427 -34.35 25.03 -15.63
N THR A 428 -35.49 24.79 -16.27
CA THR A 428 -36.80 25.20 -15.76
C THR A 428 -37.38 24.20 -14.77
N THR A 429 -37.07 22.91 -14.93
CA THR A 429 -37.67 21.83 -14.12
C THR A 429 -36.67 21.15 -13.19
N GLY A 430 -35.37 21.24 -13.50
CA GLY A 430 -34.32 20.45 -12.85
C GLY A 430 -34.34 18.96 -13.22
N SER A 431 -35.17 18.57 -14.20
CA SER A 431 -35.25 17.19 -14.72
C SER A 431 -34.52 17.08 -16.06
N TRP A 432 -34.61 15.93 -16.73
CA TRP A 432 -34.09 15.77 -18.09
C TRP A 432 -34.68 16.79 -19.08
N LEU A 433 -33.86 17.23 -20.03
CA LEU A 433 -34.32 17.94 -21.22
C LEU A 433 -35.35 17.09 -21.99
N PRO A 434 -36.40 17.72 -22.56
CA PRO A 434 -37.41 16.99 -23.31
C PRO A 434 -36.82 16.09 -24.39
N GLY A 435 -37.20 14.80 -24.35
CA GLY A 435 -36.74 13.78 -25.31
C GLY A 435 -35.39 13.13 -24.99
N TYR A 436 -34.70 13.54 -23.91
CA TYR A 436 -33.38 12.99 -23.58
C TYR A 436 -33.45 11.71 -22.76
N ASN A 437 -34.58 11.41 -22.14
CA ASN A 437 -34.79 10.23 -21.32
C ASN A 437 -36.00 9.41 -21.78
N ARG A 438 -35.88 8.10 -21.64
CA ARG A 438 -36.98 7.15 -21.88
C ARG A 438 -37.86 7.03 -20.64
N ASP A 439 -37.22 6.95 -19.49
CA ASP A 439 -37.85 6.78 -18.18
C ASP A 439 -37.20 7.73 -17.17
N ALA A 440 -37.40 7.51 -15.87
CA ALA A 440 -36.90 8.44 -14.86
C ALA A 440 -35.36 8.58 -14.81
N SER A 441 -34.62 7.63 -15.38
CA SER A 441 -33.16 7.56 -15.25
C SER A 441 -32.38 7.25 -16.52
N HIS A 442 -32.96 6.53 -17.48
CA HIS A 442 -32.21 6.06 -18.66
C HIS A 442 -32.34 7.00 -19.85
N PRO A 443 -31.23 7.32 -20.54
CA PRO A 443 -31.26 8.20 -21.69
C PRO A 443 -31.94 7.54 -22.90
N THR A 444 -32.53 8.37 -23.76
CA THR A 444 -32.76 8.01 -25.16
C THR A 444 -31.44 8.07 -25.92
N GLY A 445 -31.42 7.71 -27.21
CA GLY A 445 -30.19 7.88 -27.99
C GLY A 445 -29.82 9.36 -28.18
N GLU A 446 -30.78 10.29 -28.19
CA GLU A 446 -30.50 11.73 -28.20
C GLU A 446 -29.89 12.21 -26.87
N GLY A 447 -30.38 11.71 -25.72
CA GLY A 447 -29.76 12.01 -24.44
C GLY A 447 -28.33 11.46 -24.34
N ALA A 448 -28.11 10.22 -24.80
CA ALA A 448 -26.79 9.60 -24.84
C ALA A 448 -25.84 10.33 -25.80
N LYS A 449 -26.35 10.86 -26.92
CA LYS A 449 -25.60 11.70 -27.86
C LYS A 449 -25.11 13.00 -27.23
N ALA A 450 -25.96 13.67 -26.44
CA ALA A 450 -25.58 14.85 -25.67
C ALA A 450 -24.54 14.53 -24.58
N MET A 451 -24.70 13.39 -23.90
CA MET A 451 -23.70 12.89 -22.94
C MET A 451 -22.37 12.55 -23.62
N GLY A 452 -22.39 11.93 -24.81
CA GLY A 452 -21.18 11.67 -25.59
C GLY A 452 -20.44 12.95 -25.95
N LYS A 453 -21.17 14.01 -26.32
CA LYS A 453 -20.56 15.33 -26.53
C LYS A 453 -19.92 15.88 -25.25
N ALA A 454 -20.56 15.72 -24.10
CA ALA A 454 -19.97 16.12 -22.82
C ALA A 454 -18.64 15.40 -22.56
N MET A 455 -18.56 14.12 -22.91
CA MET A 455 -17.33 13.33 -22.78
C MET A 455 -16.24 13.80 -23.75
N VAL A 456 -16.58 14.09 -25.02
CA VAL A 456 -15.65 14.68 -25.99
C VAL A 456 -15.11 16.01 -25.48
N ASP A 457 -15.99 16.92 -25.07
CA ASP A 457 -15.60 18.25 -24.59
C ASP A 457 -14.72 18.16 -23.33
N GLY A 458 -15.04 17.25 -22.41
CA GLY A 458 -14.29 17.04 -21.15
C GLY A 458 -12.90 16.43 -21.35
N LEU A 459 -12.71 15.62 -22.39
CA LEU A 459 -11.44 14.93 -22.69
C LEU A 459 -10.63 15.56 -23.82
N LEU A 460 -11.14 16.59 -24.48
CA LEU A 460 -10.51 17.19 -25.65
C LEU A 460 -9.07 17.70 -25.38
N GLN A 461 -8.84 18.26 -24.19
CA GLN A 461 -7.52 18.78 -23.77
C GLN A 461 -6.61 17.70 -23.16
N TRP A 462 -7.15 16.50 -22.94
CA TRP A 462 -6.47 15.38 -22.29
C TRP A 462 -5.94 14.36 -23.28
N THR A 463 -6.51 14.34 -24.48
CA THR A 463 -6.18 13.34 -25.50
C THR A 463 -5.26 13.94 -26.56
N ALA A 464 -4.36 13.13 -27.11
CA ALA A 464 -3.60 13.49 -28.29
C ALA A 464 -4.51 13.67 -29.50
N THR A 465 -4.10 14.50 -30.47
CA THR A 465 -4.73 14.58 -31.80
C THR A 465 -4.27 13.40 -32.66
N THR A 466 -4.53 12.19 -32.17
CA THR A 466 -4.28 10.93 -32.88
C THR A 466 -5.62 10.32 -33.25
N PHE A 467 -5.67 9.68 -34.42
CA PHE A 467 -6.88 9.08 -34.95
C PHE A 467 -6.58 7.62 -35.31
N PRO A 468 -7.58 6.73 -35.21
CA PRO A 468 -7.42 5.36 -35.65
C PRO A 468 -7.12 5.30 -37.16
N PRO A 469 -6.36 4.29 -37.60
CA PRO A 469 -6.10 4.08 -39.03
C PRO A 469 -7.41 3.85 -39.79
N ARG A 470 -7.45 4.37 -41.01
CA ARG A 470 -8.58 4.34 -41.95
C ARG A 470 -8.10 3.94 -43.33
N ALA A 471 -9.00 3.47 -44.18
CA ALA A 471 -8.70 3.28 -45.59
C ALA A 471 -8.54 4.65 -46.26
N ASP A 472 -7.32 4.95 -46.66
CA ASP A 472 -7.02 6.13 -47.46
C ASP A 472 -7.03 5.83 -48.97
N GLU A 473 -7.01 4.54 -49.32
CA GLU A 473 -6.92 4.01 -50.67
C GLU A 473 -7.59 2.64 -50.79
N GLN A 474 -7.81 2.18 -52.02
CA GLN A 474 -8.30 0.85 -52.34
C GLN A 474 -7.37 0.20 -53.35
N ILE A 475 -6.49 -0.67 -52.85
CA ILE A 475 -5.50 -1.39 -53.65
C ILE A 475 -5.67 -2.90 -53.47
N ALA A 476 -4.89 -3.69 -54.23
CA ALA A 476 -4.98 -5.14 -54.16
C ALA A 476 -4.76 -5.66 -52.72
N ALA A 477 -5.53 -6.68 -52.33
CA ALA A 477 -5.44 -7.29 -51.01
C ALA A 477 -4.02 -7.81 -50.73
N GLY A 478 -3.54 -7.62 -49.50
CA GLY A 478 -2.19 -8.01 -49.07
C GLY A 478 -1.11 -6.94 -49.24
N LEU A 479 -1.42 -5.80 -49.88
CA LEU A 479 -0.50 -4.65 -49.97
C LEU A 479 -0.63 -3.67 -48.79
N THR A 480 -1.73 -3.76 -48.03
CA THR A 480 -1.96 -2.96 -46.82
C THR A 480 -2.28 -3.87 -45.65
N ALA A 481 -2.26 -3.32 -44.43
CA ALA A 481 -2.74 -4.00 -43.24
C ALA A 481 -4.27 -4.18 -43.21
N ASN A 482 -5.02 -3.55 -44.13
CA ASN A 482 -6.47 -3.74 -44.25
C ASN A 482 -6.76 -5.05 -44.99
N LEU A 483 -7.53 -5.94 -44.36
CA LEU A 483 -7.94 -7.21 -44.95
C LEU A 483 -9.01 -7.06 -46.04
N LEU A 484 -9.66 -5.90 -46.12
CA LEU A 484 -10.70 -5.65 -47.12
C LEU A 484 -10.10 -5.16 -48.43
N ALA A 485 -10.53 -5.76 -49.54
CA ALA A 485 -10.11 -5.36 -50.89
C ALA A 485 -10.91 -4.17 -51.46
N ASN A 486 -12.10 -3.88 -50.89
CA ASN A 486 -13.00 -2.82 -51.34
C ASN A 486 -13.50 -1.93 -50.17
N PRO A 487 -12.63 -1.43 -49.26
CA PRO A 487 -13.06 -0.73 -48.05
C PRO A 487 -13.74 0.62 -48.35
N LEU A 488 -13.50 1.19 -49.54
CA LEU A 488 -14.00 2.48 -50.01
C LEU A 488 -15.14 2.34 -51.04
N PHE A 489 -15.63 1.12 -51.28
CA PHE A 489 -16.71 0.80 -52.21
C PHE A 489 -16.50 1.30 -53.65
N LEU A 490 -15.24 1.46 -54.08
CA LEU A 490 -14.91 1.93 -55.44
C LEU A 490 -15.28 0.88 -56.50
N ASN A 491 -15.25 -0.41 -56.14
CA ASN A 491 -15.72 -1.50 -56.99
C ASN A 491 -17.18 -1.82 -56.66
N ASN A 492 -18.10 -1.42 -57.53
CA ASN A 492 -19.55 -1.56 -57.32
C ASN A 492 -20.31 -1.70 -58.65
N ASP A 493 -21.57 -2.13 -58.58
CA ASP A 493 -22.49 -2.26 -59.73
C ASP A 493 -23.49 -1.08 -59.85
N GLY A 494 -23.23 0.03 -59.14
CA GLY A 494 -24.14 1.17 -58.99
C GLY A 494 -25.19 1.00 -57.88
N THR A 495 -25.43 -0.22 -57.41
CA THR A 495 -26.39 -0.54 -56.34
C THR A 495 -25.68 -1.02 -55.08
N ASN A 496 -24.72 -1.95 -55.23
CA ASN A 496 -24.00 -2.61 -54.16
C ASN A 496 -22.50 -2.71 -54.46
N PRO A 497 -21.64 -2.77 -53.42
CA PRO A 497 -20.25 -3.16 -53.58
C PRO A 497 -20.14 -4.61 -54.10
N THR A 498 -19.25 -4.85 -55.05
CA THR A 498 -19.18 -6.13 -55.80
C THR A 498 -18.75 -7.36 -54.98
N ASP A 499 -18.10 -7.15 -53.84
CA ASP A 499 -17.54 -8.19 -52.97
C ASP A 499 -18.51 -8.64 -51.87
N TRP A 500 -19.60 -7.91 -51.65
CA TRP A 500 -20.58 -8.24 -50.61
C TRP A 500 -21.65 -9.21 -51.11
N THR A 501 -21.99 -10.17 -50.26
CA THR A 501 -23.12 -11.08 -50.50
C THR A 501 -24.39 -10.48 -49.93
N ILE A 502 -25.38 -10.19 -50.78
CA ILE A 502 -26.67 -9.63 -50.36
C ILE A 502 -27.52 -10.74 -49.73
N THR A 503 -27.88 -10.57 -48.47
CA THR A 503 -28.67 -11.54 -47.69
C THR A 503 -30.15 -11.16 -47.62
N THR A 504 -30.45 -9.86 -47.70
CA THR A 504 -31.81 -9.33 -47.79
C THR A 504 -31.84 -8.19 -48.79
N VAL A 505 -32.65 -8.32 -49.83
CA VAL A 505 -32.80 -7.30 -50.87
C VAL A 505 -33.76 -6.21 -50.38
N GLY A 506 -33.20 -5.04 -50.08
CA GLY A 506 -33.93 -3.79 -49.90
C GLY A 506 -33.53 -2.74 -50.92
N THR A 507 -33.76 -1.47 -50.59
CA THR A 507 -33.28 -0.32 -51.37
C THR A 507 -31.80 -0.09 -51.06
N ALA A 508 -30.96 -0.16 -52.08
CA ALA A 508 -29.54 0.21 -52.00
C ALA A 508 -29.13 1.07 -53.19
N SER A 509 -28.13 1.93 -53.00
CA SER A 509 -27.52 2.70 -54.08
C SER A 509 -26.11 3.13 -53.73
N ILE A 510 -25.31 3.39 -54.76
CA ILE A 510 -23.98 3.99 -54.62
C ILE A 510 -24.04 5.46 -55.03
N SER A 511 -23.56 6.35 -54.17
CA SER A 511 -23.49 7.80 -54.42
C SER A 511 -22.11 8.38 -54.10
N GLN A 512 -21.88 9.64 -54.49
CA GLN A 512 -20.70 10.41 -54.11
C GLN A 512 -21.05 11.39 -52.99
N ASP A 513 -20.09 11.68 -52.10
CA ASP A 513 -20.16 12.75 -51.11
C ASP A 513 -18.76 13.39 -51.00
N PRO A 514 -18.61 14.72 -51.20
CA PRO A 514 -17.30 15.38 -51.15
C PRO A 514 -16.61 15.31 -49.77
N ALA A 515 -17.33 14.95 -48.71
CA ALA A 515 -16.77 14.79 -47.37
C ALA A 515 -16.06 13.44 -47.15
N VAL A 516 -16.11 12.51 -48.10
CA VAL A 516 -15.51 11.17 -47.97
C VAL A 516 -14.60 10.85 -49.14
N LYS A 517 -13.65 9.90 -48.95
CA LYS A 517 -12.66 9.53 -49.98
C LYS A 517 -13.19 8.57 -51.03
N GLY A 518 -14.07 7.66 -50.62
CA GLY A 518 -14.64 6.61 -51.45
C GLY A 518 -16.04 6.93 -51.97
N ASN A 519 -16.75 5.86 -52.34
CA ASN A 519 -18.17 5.95 -52.63
C ASN A 519 -18.99 5.76 -51.35
N VAL A 520 -20.23 6.23 -51.37
CA VAL A 520 -21.19 6.04 -50.27
C VAL A 520 -22.18 4.95 -50.63
N TRP A 521 -22.24 3.91 -49.81
CA TRP A 521 -23.26 2.87 -49.89
C TRP A 521 -24.47 3.25 -49.04
N ASN A 522 -25.58 3.58 -49.71
CA ASN A 522 -26.85 3.91 -49.09
C ASN A 522 -27.72 2.67 -49.00
N LEU A 523 -28.39 2.50 -47.87
CA LEU A 523 -29.09 1.28 -47.50
C LEU A 523 -30.41 1.59 -46.78
N SER A 524 -31.46 0.83 -47.13
CA SER A 524 -32.76 0.80 -46.44
C SER A 524 -33.44 -0.55 -46.68
N ASN A 525 -33.93 -1.19 -45.62
CA ASN A 525 -34.46 -2.56 -45.62
C ASN A 525 -33.51 -3.59 -46.27
N HIS A 526 -32.20 -3.35 -46.18
CA HIS A 526 -31.18 -4.05 -46.94
C HIS A 526 -30.16 -4.67 -45.98
N ALA A 527 -29.75 -5.91 -46.26
CA ALA A 527 -28.75 -6.60 -45.46
C ALA A 527 -27.76 -7.35 -46.35
N ALA A 528 -26.50 -7.36 -45.92
CA ALA A 528 -25.40 -7.95 -46.64
C ALA A 528 -24.32 -8.50 -45.69
N SER A 529 -23.50 -9.39 -46.21
CA SER A 529 -22.38 -9.98 -45.47
C SER A 529 -21.13 -10.14 -46.33
N LEU A 530 -19.98 -10.10 -45.68
CA LEU A 530 -18.68 -10.33 -46.29
C LEU A 530 -17.85 -11.23 -45.37
N VAL A 531 -17.35 -12.34 -45.90
CA VAL A 531 -16.47 -13.25 -45.16
C VAL A 531 -15.03 -12.97 -45.57
N VAL A 532 -14.16 -12.80 -44.57
CA VAL A 532 -12.77 -12.41 -44.74
C VAL A 532 -11.88 -13.40 -44.01
N THR A 533 -10.75 -13.78 -44.61
CA THR A 533 -9.75 -14.62 -43.94
C THR A 533 -8.91 -13.75 -43.01
N ALA A 534 -8.73 -14.18 -41.76
CA ALA A 534 -7.95 -13.48 -40.75
C ALA A 534 -6.95 -14.44 -40.10
N VAL A 535 -5.89 -13.89 -39.50
CA VAL A 535 -4.89 -14.70 -38.80
C VAL A 535 -5.32 -14.87 -37.34
N PRO A 536 -5.49 -16.12 -36.85
CA PRO A 536 -5.79 -16.36 -35.44
C PRO A 536 -4.72 -15.78 -34.51
N GLY A 537 -5.14 -15.31 -33.32
CA GLY A 537 -4.27 -14.70 -32.31
C GLY A 537 -3.82 -13.27 -32.63
N LYS A 538 -4.03 -12.78 -33.85
CA LYS A 538 -3.67 -11.40 -34.23
C LYS A 538 -4.72 -10.38 -33.77
N ARG A 539 -4.26 -9.17 -33.51
CA ARG A 539 -5.09 -8.02 -33.16
C ARG A 539 -5.49 -7.22 -34.39
N TYR A 540 -6.78 -6.96 -34.51
CA TYR A 540 -7.34 -6.15 -35.59
C TYR A 540 -8.22 -5.03 -35.03
N GLN A 541 -8.33 -3.95 -35.80
CA GLN A 541 -9.32 -2.91 -35.62
C GLN A 541 -10.42 -3.07 -36.65
N PHE A 542 -11.66 -3.20 -36.17
CA PHE A 542 -12.84 -2.98 -37.00
C PHE A 542 -13.24 -1.51 -36.94
N GLY A 543 -13.45 -0.89 -38.11
CA GLY A 543 -13.85 0.50 -38.21
C GLY A 543 -14.97 0.70 -39.23
N VAL A 544 -15.88 1.63 -38.94
CA VAL A 544 -16.94 2.01 -39.89
C VAL A 544 -17.18 3.53 -39.86
N LEU A 545 -17.12 4.15 -41.04
CA LEU A 545 -17.52 5.54 -41.26
C LEU A 545 -18.96 5.57 -41.76
N MET A 546 -19.86 6.10 -40.95
CA MET A 546 -21.29 5.99 -41.19
C MET A 546 -22.05 7.29 -40.93
N LYS A 547 -23.24 7.35 -41.50
CA LYS A 547 -24.25 8.37 -41.26
C LYS A 547 -25.62 7.72 -41.21
N THR A 548 -26.47 8.13 -40.27
CA THR A 548 -27.83 7.57 -40.15
C THR A 548 -28.87 8.68 -40.09
N ALA A 549 -30.02 8.47 -40.73
CA ALA A 549 -31.15 9.41 -40.72
C ALA A 549 -32.24 9.04 -39.68
N GLY A 550 -31.94 8.12 -38.75
CA GLY A 550 -32.86 7.63 -37.71
C GLY A 550 -33.54 6.33 -38.11
N SER A 551 -32.82 5.21 -37.95
CA SER A 551 -33.34 3.84 -38.14
C SER A 551 -33.46 3.19 -36.78
N ASN A 552 -34.52 2.43 -36.47
CA ASN A 552 -34.55 1.66 -35.22
C ASN A 552 -33.61 0.44 -35.21
N LEU A 553 -32.96 0.14 -36.34
CA LEU A 553 -32.18 -1.08 -36.56
C LEU A 553 -31.14 -0.84 -37.67
N PHE A 554 -30.17 0.04 -37.42
CA PHE A 554 -28.91 -0.03 -38.15
C PHE A 554 -27.91 -0.90 -37.39
N GLU A 555 -27.25 -1.82 -38.10
CA GLU A 555 -26.20 -2.67 -37.57
C GLU A 555 -25.04 -2.77 -38.56
N CYS A 556 -23.82 -2.69 -38.05
CA CYS A 556 -22.59 -2.95 -38.79
C CYS A 556 -21.57 -3.54 -37.82
N TYR A 557 -21.27 -4.83 -37.96
CA TYR A 557 -20.50 -5.56 -36.95
C TYR A 557 -19.69 -6.73 -37.53
N ALA A 558 -18.69 -7.15 -36.76
CA ALA A 558 -17.80 -8.27 -37.04
C ALA A 558 -18.13 -9.47 -36.12
N LEU A 559 -18.07 -10.66 -36.70
CA LEU A 559 -18.27 -11.94 -36.03
C LEU A 559 -17.04 -12.84 -36.19
N SER A 560 -16.74 -13.64 -35.17
CA SER A 560 -15.70 -14.66 -35.21
C SER A 560 -16.22 -15.92 -35.89
N GLY A 561 -15.82 -16.17 -37.13
CA GLY A 561 -16.20 -17.37 -37.90
C GLY A 561 -16.88 -17.02 -39.23
N GLY A 562 -17.42 -18.06 -39.89
CA GLY A 562 -18.17 -17.92 -41.14
C GLY A 562 -19.58 -17.33 -40.94
N GLY A 563 -20.38 -17.30 -42.02
CA GLY A 563 -21.66 -16.59 -42.08
C GLY A 563 -22.71 -16.96 -41.01
N SER A 564 -22.62 -18.18 -40.46
CA SER A 564 -23.49 -18.71 -39.40
C SER A 564 -23.02 -18.37 -37.98
N SER A 565 -21.88 -17.72 -37.81
CA SER A 565 -21.37 -17.35 -36.48
C SER A 565 -22.31 -16.39 -35.75
N THR A 566 -22.35 -16.54 -34.43
CA THR A 566 -23.05 -15.65 -33.50
C THR A 566 -22.10 -15.00 -32.49
N THR A 567 -20.80 -15.27 -32.56
CA THR A 567 -19.81 -14.72 -31.62
C THR A 567 -19.35 -13.33 -32.08
N HIS A 568 -19.75 -12.28 -31.36
CA HIS A 568 -19.41 -10.89 -31.66
C HIS A 568 -17.96 -10.54 -31.34
N LEU A 569 -17.33 -9.76 -32.23
CA LEU A 569 -15.97 -9.25 -32.05
C LEU A 569 -15.91 -7.73 -31.91
N ALA A 570 -16.79 -7.01 -32.62
CA ALA A 570 -16.86 -5.55 -32.62
C ALA A 570 -18.09 -5.09 -33.38
N GLY A 571 -18.57 -3.87 -33.12
CA GLY A 571 -19.45 -3.15 -34.03
C GLY A 571 -20.61 -2.43 -33.38
N VAL A 572 -21.42 -1.80 -34.21
CA VAL A 572 -22.64 -1.11 -33.81
C VAL A 572 -23.85 -1.99 -34.10
N ARG A 573 -24.78 -2.05 -33.15
CA ARG A 573 -26.02 -2.82 -33.26
C ARG A 573 -27.19 -2.06 -32.66
N LYS A 574 -28.39 -2.33 -33.17
CA LYS A 574 -29.64 -1.64 -32.78
C LYS A 574 -29.50 -0.12 -32.74
N TRP A 575 -28.74 0.43 -33.68
CA TRP A 575 -28.50 1.86 -33.72
C TRP A 575 -29.77 2.57 -34.20
N GLY A 576 -30.35 3.38 -33.30
CA GLY A 576 -31.65 4.06 -33.37
C GLY A 576 -31.62 5.50 -33.88
N THR A 577 -30.56 6.21 -33.53
CA THR A 577 -30.57 7.68 -33.46
C THR A 577 -29.80 8.34 -34.60
N PRO A 578 -30.36 9.41 -35.23
CA PRO A 578 -29.66 10.15 -36.29
C PRO A 578 -28.30 10.73 -35.88
N THR A 579 -27.34 10.68 -36.79
CA THR A 579 -26.01 11.26 -36.58
C THR A 579 -25.94 12.68 -37.15
N ASP A 580 -25.10 13.54 -36.54
CA ASP A 580 -24.85 14.90 -37.04
C ASP A 580 -23.74 14.87 -38.10
N GLY A 581 -24.02 14.22 -39.23
CA GLY A 581 -23.05 13.99 -40.29
C GLY A 581 -22.31 12.65 -40.17
N TRP A 582 -21.10 12.61 -40.72
CA TRP A 582 -20.24 11.43 -40.74
C TRP A 582 -19.57 11.21 -39.38
N VAL A 583 -19.73 10.02 -38.84
CA VAL A 583 -19.19 9.59 -37.55
C VAL A 583 -18.45 8.27 -37.71
N TYR A 584 -17.46 8.02 -36.86
CA TYR A 584 -16.58 6.86 -37.00
C TYR A 584 -16.56 5.99 -35.76
N PHE A 585 -17.02 4.76 -35.89
CA PHE A 585 -16.87 3.73 -34.87
C PHE A 585 -15.56 2.98 -35.09
N CYS A 586 -14.83 2.68 -34.02
CA CYS A 586 -13.67 1.80 -34.06
C CYS A 586 -13.55 0.96 -32.80
N TYR A 587 -13.22 -0.31 -32.95
CA TYR A 587 -12.98 -1.21 -31.82
C TYR A 587 -11.89 -2.22 -32.17
N GLU A 588 -10.96 -2.41 -31.24
CA GLU A 588 -9.86 -3.37 -31.37
C GLU A 588 -10.24 -4.70 -30.71
N PHE A 589 -9.88 -5.82 -31.33
CA PHE A 589 -10.10 -7.15 -30.77
C PHE A 589 -8.99 -8.11 -31.22
N VAL A 590 -8.85 -9.20 -30.48
CA VAL A 590 -7.97 -10.33 -30.84
C VAL A 590 -8.82 -11.41 -31.49
N VAL A 591 -8.36 -11.93 -32.63
CA VAL A 591 -9.03 -13.05 -33.30
C VAL A 591 -8.81 -14.33 -32.48
N PRO A 592 -9.86 -15.09 -32.14
CA PRO A 592 -9.70 -16.33 -31.39
C PRO A 592 -8.77 -17.34 -32.10
N GLU A 593 -7.90 -18.00 -31.33
CA GLU A 593 -6.82 -18.90 -31.80
C GLU A 593 -7.24 -20.02 -32.77
N SER A 594 -8.52 -20.40 -32.78
CA SER A 594 -9.05 -21.49 -33.61
C SER A 594 -9.91 -21.03 -34.79
N VAL A 595 -10.01 -19.72 -35.03
CA VAL A 595 -10.98 -19.16 -35.98
C VAL A 595 -10.27 -18.34 -37.08
N PRO A 596 -10.05 -18.90 -38.28
CA PRO A 596 -9.29 -18.24 -39.36
C PRO A 596 -10.14 -17.30 -40.21
N THR A 597 -11.36 -16.95 -39.78
CA THR A 597 -12.30 -16.17 -40.59
C THR A 597 -13.08 -15.19 -39.73
N ILE A 598 -13.33 -14.02 -40.28
CA ILE A 598 -14.23 -13.01 -39.72
C ILE A 598 -15.37 -12.79 -40.70
N THR A 599 -16.60 -12.70 -40.20
CA THR A 599 -17.76 -12.30 -41.00
C THR A 599 -18.16 -10.88 -40.62
N LEU A 600 -18.14 -9.98 -41.59
CA LEU A 600 -18.75 -8.66 -41.48
C LEU A 600 -20.22 -8.73 -41.88
N LYS A 601 -21.08 -8.06 -41.13
CA LYS A 601 -22.51 -7.94 -41.43
C LYS A 601 -22.93 -6.49 -41.41
N VAL A 602 -23.75 -6.12 -42.39
CA VAL A 602 -24.46 -4.85 -42.44
C VAL A 602 -25.95 -5.16 -42.53
N ASN A 603 -26.75 -4.47 -41.71
CA ASN A 603 -28.20 -4.59 -41.72
C ASN A 603 -28.81 -3.21 -41.49
N ALA A 604 -29.70 -2.80 -42.40
CA ALA A 604 -30.40 -1.54 -42.33
C ALA A 604 -31.91 -1.80 -42.39
N ALA A 605 -32.65 -1.34 -41.38
CA ALA A 605 -34.10 -1.29 -41.44
C ALA A 605 -34.62 -0.14 -42.32
N ALA A 606 -35.89 0.25 -42.16
CA ALA A 606 -36.60 1.10 -43.11
C ALA A 606 -35.96 2.49 -43.36
N SER A 607 -35.31 3.09 -42.36
CA SER A 607 -34.72 4.41 -42.53
C SER A 607 -33.35 4.34 -43.18
N GLN A 608 -33.05 5.36 -43.99
CA GLN A 608 -31.79 5.43 -44.74
C GLN A 608 -30.58 5.51 -43.80
N CYS A 609 -29.62 4.61 -44.02
CA CYS A 609 -28.26 4.73 -43.51
C CYS A 609 -27.28 4.75 -44.67
N SER A 610 -26.14 5.37 -44.43
CA SER A 610 -25.07 5.54 -45.40
C SER A 610 -23.76 5.10 -44.77
N ILE A 611 -23.00 4.28 -45.49
CA ILE A 611 -21.66 3.85 -45.09
C ILE A 611 -20.70 4.32 -46.17
N ALA A 612 -19.65 5.02 -45.78
CA ALA A 612 -18.61 5.49 -46.71
C ALA A 612 -17.34 4.64 -46.64
N GLU A 613 -17.17 3.90 -45.55
CA GLU A 613 -15.94 3.14 -45.30
C GLU A 613 -16.22 2.01 -44.30
N ILE A 614 -15.69 0.83 -44.56
CA ILE A 614 -15.58 -0.26 -43.59
C ILE A 614 -14.13 -0.75 -43.63
N ASN A 615 -13.55 -1.02 -42.47
CA ASN A 615 -12.17 -1.46 -42.33
C ASN A 615 -12.02 -2.65 -41.41
N LEU A 616 -11.02 -3.47 -41.72
CA LEU A 616 -10.51 -4.51 -40.84
C LEU A 616 -8.99 -4.50 -40.92
N ILE A 617 -8.35 -3.68 -40.08
CA ILE A 617 -6.92 -3.34 -40.18
C ILE A 617 -6.14 -4.09 -39.10
N GLU A 618 -5.10 -4.83 -39.49
CA GLU A 618 -4.15 -5.43 -38.55
C GLU A 618 -3.42 -4.31 -37.78
N ILE A 619 -3.46 -4.38 -36.45
CA ILE A 619 -2.78 -3.40 -35.61
C ILE A 619 -1.30 -3.76 -35.53
N THR A 620 -0.44 -2.81 -35.90
CA THR A 620 0.99 -2.92 -35.65
C THR A 620 1.26 -2.58 -34.19
N GLU A 621 1.76 -3.54 -33.42
CA GLU A 621 2.20 -3.31 -32.05
C GLU A 621 3.58 -2.63 -32.06
N ILE A 622 3.74 -1.61 -31.22
CA ILE A 622 5.03 -0.96 -30.98
C ILE A 622 5.50 -1.49 -29.62
N GLU A 623 6.62 -2.21 -29.62
CA GLU A 623 7.26 -2.75 -28.40
C GLU A 623 7.86 -1.66 -27.51
#